data_AF-A0A0E0DGV0-F1
#
_entry.id   AF-A0A0E0DGV0-F1
#
_cell.length_a   1.000
_cell.length_b   1.000
_cell.length_c   1.000
_cell.angle_alpha   90.00
_cell.angle_beta   90.00
_cell.angle_gamma   90.00
#
_symmetry.space_group_name_H-M   'P 1'
#
loop_
_entity.id
_entity.type
_entity.pdbx_description
1 polymer ?
#
loop_
_entity_poly.entity_id
_entity_poly.type
_entity_poly.pdbx_seq_one_letter_code
_entity_poly.pdbx_strand_id
1 'polypeptide(L)'
;MVRERVVVVMAFAVATLATSLLPPLACQAAPAPCERPTRGHHQYRQPVGVRRIVVDASGGGDFLSIQQAVNSVPENNTVRVIMQINAGSYIEKVVVPATKPYITFQGAGRDMTVVEWHDRASDRGPDGQQLRTYNTASVTVLSNYFTAKNISFKVS
;
A
#
# COMPACT_ATOMS: atom_id res chain seq x y z
N MET A 1 10.08 -19.59 55.79
CA MET A 1 10.90 -18.72 54.94
C MET A 1 10.08 -17.49 54.57
N VAL A 2 10.00 -16.52 55.48
CA VAL A 2 9.46 -15.18 55.21
C VAL A 2 10.45 -14.23 55.86
N ARG A 3 11.20 -13.54 55.01
CA ARG A 3 12.37 -12.74 55.37
C ARG A 3 11.93 -11.29 55.53
N GLU A 4 12.08 -10.81 56.77
CA GLU A 4 12.47 -9.48 57.23
C GLU A 4 12.02 -8.26 56.43
N ARG A 5 11.37 -7.30 57.10
CA ARG A 5 11.81 -5.89 57.05
C ARG A 5 11.71 -5.26 58.44
N VAL A 6 12.90 -4.90 58.93
CA VAL A 6 13.17 -4.13 60.14
C VAL A 6 12.58 -2.72 60.00
N VAL A 7 11.90 -2.27 61.05
CA VAL A 7 11.40 -0.90 61.22
C VAL A 7 12.41 -0.15 62.09
N VAL A 8 12.94 0.99 61.60
CA VAL A 8 13.70 1.94 62.40
C VAL A 8 13.01 3.30 62.34
N VAL A 9 12.91 3.88 63.54
CA VAL A 9 12.06 4.99 63.97
C VAL A 9 12.74 6.35 63.76
N MET A 10 11.93 7.31 63.31
CA MET A 10 11.89 8.76 63.57
C MET A 10 13.17 9.53 63.91
N ALA A 11 13.44 10.56 63.11
CA ALA A 11 14.05 11.80 63.58
C ALA A 11 13.27 13.00 63.00
N PHE A 12 12.94 13.92 63.90
CA PHE A 12 12.08 15.09 63.70
C PHE A 12 12.87 16.35 63.28
N ALA A 13 12.12 17.27 62.66
CA ALA A 13 12.27 18.74 62.69
C ALA A 13 13.33 19.34 61.72
N VAL A 14 13.19 20.52 61.10
CA VAL A 14 12.31 21.71 61.25
C VAL A 14 12.16 22.38 59.87
N ALA A 15 11.00 22.99 59.63
CA ALA A 15 10.69 23.82 58.46
C ALA A 15 11.36 25.21 58.50
N THR A 16 11.87 25.69 57.37
CA THR A 16 12.12 27.12 57.12
C THR A 16 11.62 27.53 55.74
N LEU A 17 10.90 28.64 55.72
CA LEU A 17 10.21 29.24 54.58
C LEU A 17 11.21 29.92 53.64
N ALA A 18 11.17 29.54 52.36
CA ALA A 18 11.77 30.32 51.28
C ALA A 18 10.69 30.56 50.21
N THR A 19 10.05 31.71 50.29
CA THR A 19 9.21 32.28 49.24
C THR A 19 10.12 32.74 48.10
N SER A 20 10.45 31.85 47.17
CA SER A 20 11.02 32.25 45.88
C SER A 20 9.90 32.65 44.93
N LEU A 21 10.00 33.91 44.52
CA LEU A 21 9.23 34.57 43.47
C LEU A 21 8.90 33.62 42.31
N LEU A 22 7.59 33.50 42.02
CA LEU A 22 7.14 33.03 40.71
C LEU A 22 7.84 33.86 39.64
N PRO A 23 8.65 33.25 38.76
CA PRO A 23 9.04 33.95 37.54
C PRO A 23 7.77 34.24 36.75
N PRO A 24 7.63 35.44 36.15
CA PRO A 24 6.54 35.71 35.24
C PRO A 24 6.59 34.66 34.13
N LEU A 25 5.40 34.18 33.74
CA LEU A 25 5.18 33.36 32.55
C LEU A 25 6.09 33.83 31.42
N ALA A 26 7.19 33.13 31.21
CA ALA A 26 7.96 33.24 30.00
C ALA A 26 7.06 32.65 28.92
N CYS A 27 6.39 33.54 28.19
CA CYS A 27 5.90 33.29 26.84
C CYS A 27 7.09 32.86 25.98
N GLN A 28 7.44 31.58 25.95
CA GLN A 28 8.20 31.01 24.85
C GLN A 28 8.05 29.49 24.85
N ALA A 29 6.83 29.04 24.51
CA ALA A 29 6.73 27.85 23.69
C ALA A 29 7.41 28.20 22.35
N ALA A 30 8.69 27.86 22.23
CA ALA A 30 9.31 27.75 20.92
C ALA A 30 8.51 26.66 20.17
N PRO A 31 8.02 26.91 18.95
CA PRO A 31 7.63 25.81 18.10
C PRO A 31 8.94 25.10 17.75
N ALA A 32 9.26 24.01 18.43
CA ALA A 32 10.19 23.06 17.83
C ALA A 32 9.60 22.75 16.46
N PRO A 33 10.29 23.05 15.34
CA PRO A 33 9.88 22.51 14.07
C PRO A 33 9.79 21.01 14.30
N CYS A 34 8.67 20.40 13.91
CA CYS A 34 8.61 18.95 13.82
C CYS A 34 9.67 18.52 12.80
N GLU A 35 10.91 18.36 13.24
CA GLU A 35 11.98 17.76 12.45
C GLU A 35 11.58 16.30 12.29
N ARG A 36 10.84 16.08 11.21
CA ARG A 36 10.56 14.75 10.70
C ARG A 36 11.93 14.10 10.52
N PRO A 37 12.20 12.97 11.18
CA PRO A 37 13.41 12.21 10.91
C PRO A 37 13.47 12.04 9.39
N THR A 38 14.61 12.42 8.79
CA THR A 38 14.83 12.28 7.36
C THR A 38 14.64 10.81 7.02
N ARG A 39 13.43 10.50 6.52
CA ARG A 39 13.11 9.20 5.95
C ARG A 39 14.19 8.95 4.93
N GLY A 40 14.94 7.86 5.10
CA GLY A 40 15.98 7.45 4.19
C GLY A 40 15.50 7.69 2.77
N HIS A 41 16.33 8.34 1.95
CA HIS A 41 16.02 8.70 0.58
C HIS A 41 15.80 7.41 -0.23
N HIS A 42 14.63 6.78 -0.11
CA HIS A 42 14.13 5.81 -1.07
C HIS A 42 13.97 6.60 -2.37
N GLN A 43 15.01 6.56 -3.21
CA GLN A 43 15.02 7.28 -4.47
C GLN A 43 13.94 6.68 -5.37
N TYR A 44 12.80 7.34 -5.44
CA TYR A 44 11.81 7.05 -6.46
C TYR A 44 12.43 7.31 -7.84
N ARG A 45 12.60 6.25 -8.63
CA ARG A 45 13.07 6.39 -10.00
C ARG A 45 11.92 6.90 -10.86
N GLN A 46 12.09 8.08 -11.46
CA GLN A 46 11.08 8.67 -12.33
C GLN A 46 10.97 7.88 -13.64
N PRO A 47 9.75 7.68 -14.19
CA PRO A 47 9.58 7.10 -15.51
C PRO A 47 10.08 8.08 -16.59
N VAL A 48 10.65 7.56 -17.68
CA VAL A 48 11.22 8.38 -18.76
C VAL A 48 10.18 8.97 -19.72
N GLY A 49 8.91 8.59 -19.55
CA GLY A 49 7.79 9.04 -20.37
C GLY A 49 6.47 8.40 -19.95
N VAL A 50 5.42 8.64 -20.73
CA VAL A 50 4.08 8.09 -20.51
C VAL A 50 3.52 7.50 -21.80
N ARG A 51 2.97 6.29 -21.73
CA ARG A 51 2.20 5.62 -22.80
C ARG A 51 0.80 5.31 -22.30
N ARG A 52 -0.22 5.49 -23.13
CA ARG A 52 -1.61 5.12 -22.82
C ARG A 52 -2.05 3.97 -23.72
N ILE A 53 -2.79 3.03 -23.16
CA ILE A 53 -3.47 1.94 -23.87
C ILE A 53 -4.89 1.79 -23.30
N VAL A 54 -5.84 1.39 -24.15
CA VAL A 54 -7.25 1.24 -23.81
C VAL A 54 -7.60 -0.25 -23.73
N VAL A 55 -8.31 -0.63 -22.67
CA VAL A 55 -8.83 -1.97 -22.47
C VAL A 55 -10.36 -1.89 -22.46
N ASP A 56 -10.99 -2.62 -23.37
CA ASP A 56 -12.44 -2.62 -23.52
C ASP A 56 -12.94 -4.03 -23.84
N ALA A 57 -13.70 -4.62 -22.92
CA ALA A 57 -14.27 -5.95 -23.09
C ALA A 57 -15.28 -6.04 -24.25
N SER A 58 -15.83 -4.90 -24.69
CA SER A 58 -16.75 -4.83 -25.84
C SER A 58 -16.04 -4.72 -27.20
N GLY A 59 -14.71 -4.57 -27.21
CA GLY A 59 -13.91 -4.52 -28.44
C GLY A 59 -13.60 -3.12 -28.99
N GLY A 60 -13.98 -2.05 -28.28
CA GLY A 60 -13.66 -0.67 -28.67
C GLY A 60 -12.25 -0.17 -28.31
N GLY A 61 -11.42 -1.01 -27.69
CA GLY A 61 -10.09 -0.66 -27.19
C GLY A 61 -8.95 -1.38 -27.89
N ASP A 62 -7.71 -1.13 -27.45
CA ASP A 62 -6.51 -1.80 -27.97
C ASP A 62 -6.48 -3.29 -27.56
N PHE A 63 -7.09 -3.62 -26.42
CA PHE A 63 -7.15 -4.97 -25.87
C PHE A 63 -8.54 -5.31 -25.34
N LEU A 64 -8.90 -6.59 -25.42
CA LEU A 64 -10.15 -7.12 -24.87
C LEU A 64 -10.04 -7.44 -23.37
N SER A 65 -8.84 -7.78 -22.90
CA SER A 65 -8.60 -8.14 -21.50
C SER A 65 -7.44 -7.37 -20.86
N ILE A 66 -7.48 -7.28 -19.53
CA ILE A 66 -6.44 -6.61 -18.73
C ILE A 66 -5.15 -7.41 -18.79
N GLN A 67 -5.21 -8.75 -18.74
CA GLN A 67 -4.01 -9.58 -18.84
C GLN A 67 -3.32 -9.43 -20.21
N GLN A 68 -4.07 -9.31 -21.31
CA GLN A 68 -3.49 -9.03 -22.63
C GLN A 68 -2.75 -7.68 -22.65
N ALA A 69 -3.36 -6.65 -22.05
CA ALA A 69 -2.74 -5.34 -21.93
C ALA A 69 -1.44 -5.39 -21.10
N VAL A 70 -1.42 -6.11 -19.97
CA VAL A 70 -0.21 -6.36 -19.17
C VAL A 70 0.85 -7.12 -19.95
N ASN A 71 0.44 -8.12 -20.75
CA ASN A 71 1.35 -8.89 -21.59
C ASN A 71 2.02 -8.03 -22.66
N SER A 72 1.33 -7.01 -23.19
CA SER A 72 1.85 -6.07 -24.20
C SER A 72 2.97 -5.15 -23.71
N VAL A 73 3.13 -4.99 -22.39
CA VAL A 73 4.19 -4.16 -21.82
C VAL A 73 5.52 -4.92 -21.87
N PRO A 74 6.60 -4.32 -22.40
CA PRO A 74 7.90 -4.98 -22.46
C PRO A 74 8.49 -5.22 -21.07
N GLU A 75 9.38 -6.20 -20.95
CA GLU A 75 10.17 -6.41 -19.74
C GLU A 75 11.12 -5.24 -19.49
N ASN A 76 11.49 -5.02 -18.23
CA ASN A 76 12.36 -3.93 -17.77
C ASN A 76 11.88 -2.53 -18.21
N ASN A 77 10.57 -2.38 -18.35
CA ASN A 77 9.92 -1.16 -18.77
C ASN A 77 10.36 0.08 -17.95
N THR A 78 10.67 1.19 -18.62
CA THR A 78 11.06 2.46 -17.96
C THR A 78 10.02 3.57 -18.16
N VAL A 79 8.96 3.30 -18.91
CA VAL A 79 7.91 4.25 -19.29
C VAL A 79 6.65 3.99 -18.46
N ARG A 80 5.96 5.03 -17.98
CA ARG A 80 4.68 4.85 -17.29
C ARG A 80 3.62 4.39 -18.28
N VAL A 81 3.12 3.16 -18.17
CA VAL A 81 2.03 2.64 -18.99
C VAL A 81 0.71 2.80 -18.24
N ILE A 82 -0.13 3.72 -18.71
CA ILE A 82 -1.47 3.94 -18.18
C ILE A 82 -2.46 3.11 -18.99
N MET A 83 -3.04 2.10 -18.35
CA MET A 83 -4.10 1.27 -18.89
C MET A 83 -5.44 1.90 -18.54
N GLN A 84 -6.10 2.49 -19.54
CA GLN A 84 -7.46 3.02 -19.41
C GLN A 84 -8.42 1.85 -19.59
N ILE A 85 -9.01 1.40 -18.49
CA ILE A 85 -9.90 0.24 -18.45
C ILE A 85 -11.32 0.78 -18.45
N ASN A 86 -12.05 0.50 -19.53
CA ASN A 86 -13.43 0.96 -19.68
C ASN A 86 -14.36 0.30 -18.65
N ALA A 87 -15.59 0.80 -18.56
CA ALA A 87 -16.60 0.21 -17.68
C ALA A 87 -16.90 -1.24 -18.12
N GLY A 88 -17.03 -2.13 -17.15
CA GLY A 88 -17.26 -3.55 -17.39
C GLY A 88 -16.91 -4.43 -16.19
N SER A 89 -17.40 -5.67 -16.23
CA SER A 89 -16.93 -6.74 -15.34
C SER A 89 -15.91 -7.59 -16.09
N TYR A 90 -14.69 -7.61 -15.57
CA TYR A 90 -13.56 -8.36 -16.11
C TYR A 90 -13.36 -9.61 -15.25
N ILE A 91 -13.93 -10.73 -15.71
CA ILE A 91 -13.80 -12.03 -15.05
C ILE A 91 -12.53 -12.71 -15.57
N GLU A 92 -11.39 -12.31 -15.00
CA GLU A 92 -10.08 -12.81 -15.38
C GLU A 92 -9.12 -12.79 -14.20
N LYS A 93 -8.08 -13.62 -14.28
CA LYS A 93 -6.97 -13.62 -13.33
C LYS A 93 -5.83 -12.77 -13.89
N VAL A 94 -5.44 -11.75 -13.14
CA VAL A 94 -4.42 -10.78 -13.58
C VAL A 94 -3.15 -10.92 -12.77
N VAL A 95 -2.01 -11.06 -13.45
CA VAL A 95 -0.68 -11.04 -12.84
C VAL A 95 0.13 -9.92 -13.47
N VAL A 96 0.60 -9.00 -12.65
CA VAL A 96 1.54 -7.94 -13.02
C VAL A 96 2.95 -8.36 -12.58
N PRO A 97 3.80 -8.86 -13.49
CA PRO A 97 5.10 -9.43 -13.14
C PRO A 97 6.07 -8.37 -12.60
N ALA A 98 7.01 -8.79 -11.76
CA ALA A 98 8.05 -7.92 -11.19
C ALA A 98 8.91 -7.23 -12.27
N THR A 99 9.06 -7.87 -13.43
CA THR A 99 9.81 -7.38 -14.58
C THR A 99 9.13 -6.22 -15.32
N LYS A 100 7.89 -5.86 -14.97
CA LYS A 100 7.10 -4.83 -15.69
C LYS A 100 6.73 -3.64 -14.80
N PRO A 101 7.70 -2.82 -14.35
CA PRO A 101 7.43 -1.66 -13.49
C PRO A 101 6.66 -0.55 -14.20
N TYR A 102 6.16 0.41 -13.42
CA TYR A 102 5.45 1.60 -13.90
C TYR A 102 4.14 1.31 -14.66
N ILE A 103 3.41 0.26 -14.28
CA ILE A 103 2.06 0.02 -14.78
C ILE A 103 1.04 0.79 -13.93
N THR A 104 0.04 1.39 -14.57
CA THR A 104 -1.07 2.05 -13.88
C THR A 104 -2.40 1.57 -14.42
N PHE A 105 -3.25 1.04 -13.55
CA PHE A 105 -4.64 0.75 -13.87
C PHE A 105 -5.50 1.98 -13.59
N GLN A 106 -6.21 2.44 -14.59
CA GLN A 106 -7.16 3.55 -14.52
C GLN A 106 -8.51 3.05 -14.99
N GLY A 107 -9.39 2.69 -14.06
CA GLY A 107 -10.77 2.36 -14.40
C GLY A 107 -11.60 3.60 -14.72
N ALA A 108 -12.75 3.38 -15.34
CA ALA A 108 -13.76 4.39 -15.63
C ALA A 108 -14.48 4.88 -14.36
N GLY A 109 -14.51 4.07 -13.31
CA GLY A 109 -15.12 4.38 -12.02
C GLY A 109 -15.09 3.17 -11.09
N ARG A 110 -15.01 3.40 -9.78
CA ARG A 110 -14.92 2.32 -8.78
C ARG A 110 -16.06 1.30 -8.90
N ASP A 111 -17.28 1.78 -9.15
CA ASP A 111 -18.48 0.93 -9.21
C ASP A 111 -18.82 0.50 -10.66
N MET A 112 -18.04 0.98 -11.64
CA MET A 112 -18.27 0.72 -13.07
C MET A 112 -17.23 -0.23 -13.66
N THR A 113 -16.03 -0.29 -13.09
CA THR A 113 -14.94 -1.17 -13.53
C THR A 113 -14.57 -2.11 -12.41
N VAL A 114 -14.88 -3.40 -12.58
CA VAL A 114 -14.63 -4.45 -11.59
C VAL A 114 -13.79 -5.55 -12.22
N VAL A 115 -12.73 -5.96 -11.53
CA VAL A 115 -11.96 -7.17 -11.87
C VAL A 115 -12.26 -8.21 -10.82
N GLU A 116 -12.71 -9.39 -11.24
CA GLU A 116 -13.08 -10.46 -10.33
C GLU A 116 -12.60 -11.84 -10.79
N TRP A 117 -12.33 -12.70 -9.82
CA TRP A 117 -11.98 -14.09 -10.02
C TRP A 117 -12.52 -14.93 -8.85
N HIS A 118 -12.72 -16.24 -9.07
CA HIS A 118 -13.50 -17.10 -8.18
C HIS A 118 -12.76 -18.35 -7.67
N ASP A 119 -11.41 -18.29 -7.65
CA ASP A 119 -10.58 -19.36 -7.09
C ASP A 119 -10.69 -19.43 -5.56
N ARG A 120 -10.79 -20.65 -5.02
CA ARG A 120 -10.68 -20.94 -3.59
C ARG A 120 -9.38 -21.68 -3.27
N ALA A 121 -8.90 -21.52 -2.04
CA ALA A 121 -7.64 -22.14 -1.62
C ALA A 121 -7.66 -23.67 -1.71
N SER A 122 -8.85 -24.27 -1.58
CA SER A 122 -9.11 -25.70 -1.70
C SER A 122 -9.23 -26.20 -3.14
N ASP A 123 -9.40 -25.29 -4.12
CA ASP A 123 -9.56 -25.68 -5.52
C ASP A 123 -8.25 -26.27 -6.04
N ARG A 124 -8.35 -27.20 -6.99
CA ARG A 124 -7.16 -27.85 -7.58
C ARG A 124 -6.63 -27.02 -8.73
N GLY A 125 -5.34 -26.71 -8.67
CA GLY A 125 -4.60 -26.08 -9.75
C GLY A 125 -4.26 -27.06 -10.88
N PRO A 126 -3.59 -26.57 -11.94
CA PRO A 126 -3.18 -27.39 -13.08
C PRO A 126 -2.23 -28.55 -12.73
N ASP A 127 -1.52 -28.45 -11.62
CA ASP A 127 -0.62 -29.47 -11.07
C ASP A 127 -1.35 -30.54 -10.23
N GLY A 128 -2.68 -30.43 -10.11
CA GLY A 128 -3.52 -31.31 -9.29
C GLY A 128 -3.44 -31.02 -7.79
N GLN A 129 -2.59 -30.09 -7.36
CA GLN A 129 -2.46 -29.67 -5.97
C GLN A 129 -3.47 -28.58 -5.65
N GLN A 130 -3.76 -28.38 -4.36
CA GLN A 130 -4.59 -27.25 -3.92
C GLN A 130 -3.89 -25.93 -4.26
N LEU A 131 -4.65 -24.93 -4.73
CA LEU A 131 -4.14 -23.61 -5.06
C LEU A 131 -3.49 -22.93 -3.84
N ARG A 132 -4.01 -23.18 -2.64
CA ARG A 132 -3.66 -22.46 -1.39
C ARG A 132 -3.97 -20.96 -1.51
N THR A 133 -3.86 -20.23 -0.40
CA THR A 133 -4.26 -18.82 -0.32
C THR A 133 -3.50 -17.91 -1.28
N TYR A 134 -2.22 -18.18 -1.53
CA TYR A 134 -1.39 -17.30 -2.35
C TYR A 134 -1.86 -17.24 -3.81
N ASN A 135 -2.34 -18.37 -4.34
CA ASN A 135 -2.71 -18.47 -5.75
C ASN A 135 -4.17 -18.11 -6.02
N THR A 136 -4.97 -17.69 -5.04
CA THR A 136 -6.41 -17.42 -5.24
C THR A 136 -6.72 -15.94 -5.50
N ALA A 137 -5.72 -15.07 -5.47
CA ALA A 137 -5.91 -13.64 -5.74
C ALA A 137 -6.43 -13.44 -7.18
N SER A 138 -7.43 -12.56 -7.33
CA SER A 138 -7.90 -12.11 -8.65
C SER A 138 -6.87 -11.24 -9.36
N VAL A 139 -6.15 -10.41 -8.60
CA VAL A 139 -5.05 -9.58 -9.11
C VAL A 139 -3.81 -9.74 -8.23
N THR A 140 -2.73 -10.25 -8.83
CA THR A 140 -1.41 -10.38 -8.19
C THR A 140 -0.46 -9.33 -8.74
N VAL A 141 0.01 -8.42 -7.89
CA VAL A 141 0.95 -7.36 -8.28
C VAL A 141 2.31 -7.64 -7.65
N LEU A 142 3.29 -7.97 -8.49
CA LEU A 142 4.69 -8.18 -8.08
C LEU A 142 5.60 -7.01 -8.48
N SER A 143 5.03 -6.02 -9.15
CA SER A 143 5.75 -4.98 -9.87
C SER A 143 6.00 -3.71 -9.06
N ASN A 144 7.17 -3.10 -9.27
CA ASN A 144 7.52 -1.82 -8.67
C ASN A 144 6.77 -0.65 -9.32
N TYR A 145 6.44 0.36 -8.50
CA TYR A 145 5.78 1.60 -8.94
C TYR A 145 4.40 1.40 -9.59
N PHE A 146 3.72 0.30 -9.27
CA PHE A 146 2.34 0.05 -9.68
C PHE A 146 1.39 1.09 -9.06
N THR A 147 0.33 1.43 -9.77
CA THR A 147 -0.74 2.29 -9.24
C THR A 147 -2.09 1.81 -9.78
N ALA A 148 -3.14 1.88 -8.97
CA ALA A 148 -4.50 1.62 -9.40
C ALA A 148 -5.42 2.74 -8.91
N LYS A 149 -6.34 3.19 -9.76
CA LYS A 149 -7.36 4.19 -9.40
C LYS A 149 -8.66 3.96 -10.14
N ASN A 150 -9.76 4.33 -9.48
CA ASN A 150 -11.13 4.25 -10.00
C ASN A 150 -11.49 2.84 -10.52
N ILE A 151 -11.06 1.81 -9.81
CA ILE A 151 -11.27 0.40 -10.16
C ILE A 151 -11.48 -0.42 -8.87
N SER A 152 -12.32 -1.43 -8.94
CA SER A 152 -12.54 -2.38 -7.83
C SER A 152 -11.96 -3.75 -8.14
N PHE A 153 -11.41 -4.39 -7.12
CA PHE A 153 -10.93 -5.77 -7.16
C PHE A 153 -11.78 -6.61 -6.24
N LYS A 154 -12.24 -7.76 -6.73
CA LYS A 154 -13.10 -8.67 -5.99
C LYS A 154 -12.57 -10.09 -6.07
N VAL A 155 -12.78 -10.85 -5.00
CA VAL A 155 -12.67 -12.31 -4.96
C VAL A 155 -14.10 -12.82 -4.70
N SER A 156 -14.61 -13.65 -5.58
CA SER A 156 -16.02 -14.09 -5.61
C SER A 156 -16.19 -15.54 -5.18
#